data_AF-A0A1V4UJU6-F1
#
_entry.id   AF-A0A1V4UJU6-F1
#
_cell.length_a   1.000
_cell.length_b   1.000
_cell.length_c   1.000
_cell.angle_alpha   90.00
_cell.angle_beta   90.00
_cell.angle_gamma   90.00
#
_symmetry.space_group_name_H-M   'P 1'
#
loop_
_entity.id
_entity.type
_entity.pdbx_description
1 polymer ?
#
loop_
_entity_poly.entity_id
_entity_poly.type
_entity_poly.pdbx_seq_one_letter_code
_entity_poly.pdbx_strand_id
1 'polypeptide(L)' 'MEDAESVQDSPCAFGTFCIVYNGEVISHHPISNGRFENIMDKIRG' A
#
# COMPACT_ATOMS: atom_id res chain seq x y z
N MET A 1 14.88 8.98 -20.91
CA MET A 1 13.95 9.32 -19.81
C MET A 1 14.76 10.22 -18.91
N GLU A 2 14.79 11.52 -19.23
CA GLU A 2 15.85 12.42 -18.74
C GLU A 2 15.30 13.63 -17.96
N ASP A 3 13.98 13.90 -18.04
CA ASP A 3 13.38 15.10 -17.42
C ASP A 3 12.15 14.74 -16.57
N ALA A 4 11.90 15.49 -15.49
CA ALA A 4 10.82 15.22 -14.53
C ALA A 4 9.41 15.15 -15.17
N GLU A 5 9.14 15.98 -16.18
CA GLU A 5 7.88 15.97 -16.93
C GLU A 5 7.69 14.65 -17.71
N SER A 6 8.75 14.12 -18.32
CA SER A 6 8.71 12.86 -19.09
C SER A 6 8.44 11.62 -18.22
N VAL A 7 8.71 11.71 -16.91
CA VAL A 7 8.42 10.65 -15.93
C VAL A 7 6.95 10.66 -15.51
N GLN A 8 6.33 11.84 -15.42
CA GLN A 8 4.93 12.00 -14.99
C GLN A 8 3.93 11.50 -16.05
N ASP A 9 4.26 11.68 -17.32
CA ASP A 9 3.39 11.33 -18.45
C ASP A 9 3.56 9.87 -18.93
N SER A 10 4.42 9.11 -18.26
CA SER A 10 4.58 7.68 -18.52
C SER A 10 3.44 6.93 -17.83
N PRO A 11 2.67 6.06 -18.52
CA PRO A 11 1.70 5.17 -17.88
C PRO A 11 2.44 4.16 -16.99
N CYS A 12 2.81 4.62 -15.81
CA CYS A 12 3.39 3.81 -14.77
C CYS A 12 2.24 3.13 -14.05
N ALA A 13 2.33 1.82 -13.83
CA ALA A 13 1.47 1.12 -12.89
C ALA A 13 1.83 1.55 -11.45
N PHE A 14 1.65 2.84 -11.14
CA PHE A 14 1.84 3.40 -9.82
C PHE A 14 0.48 3.38 -9.12
N GLY A 15 0.20 2.25 -8.47
CA GLY A 15 -0.92 2.13 -7.54
C GLY A 15 -0.42 2.41 -6.13
N THR A 16 -1.09 3.32 -5.42
CA THR A 16 -1.04 3.29 -3.96
C THR A 16 -2.05 2.25 -3.49
N PHE A 17 -1.66 1.40 -2.56
CA PHE A 17 -2.58 0.53 -1.85
C PHE A 17 -2.58 0.99 -0.37
N CYS A 18 -3.69 0.79 0.31
CA CYS A 18 -3.76 0.91 1.76
C CYS A 18 -4.75 -0.11 2.27
N ILE A 19 -4.62 -0.54 3.52
CA ILE A 19 -5.55 -1.46 4.15
C ILE A 19 -6.27 -0.68 5.24
N VAL A 20 -7.60 -0.70 5.17
CA VAL A 20 -8.48 -0.01 6.12
C VAL A 20 -9.35 -1.04 6.84
N TYR A 21 -9.44 -0.91 8.16
CA TYR A 21 -10.28 -1.74 9.00
C TYR A 21 -11.04 -0.85 9.99
N ASN A 22 -12.37 -1.00 10.08
CA ASN A 22 -13.24 -0.17 10.92
C ASN A 22 -13.06 1.35 10.74
N GLY A 23 -12.75 1.79 9.52
CA GLY A 23 -12.50 3.20 9.20
C GLY A 23 -11.10 3.71 9.54
N GLU A 24 -10.23 2.88 10.13
CA GLU A 24 -8.85 3.21 10.43
C GLU A 24 -7.88 2.58 9.43
N VAL A 25 -6.85 3.33 9.03
CA VAL A 25 -5.79 2.81 8.16
C VAL A 25 -4.83 1.96 9.00
N ILE A 26 -4.71 0.69 8.65
CA ILE A 26 -3.82 -0.28 9.32
C ILE A 26 -2.56 -0.59 8.51
N SER A 27 -2.49 -0.16 7.24
CA SER A 27 -1.26 -0.18 6.44
C SER A 27 -1.29 0.81 5.26
N HIS A 28 -0.14 1.44 4.99
CA HIS A 28 0.11 2.34 3.86
C HIS A 28 1.04 1.77 2.78
N HIS A 29 1.65 0.60 3.03
CA HIS A 29 2.67 -0.03 2.15
C HIS A 29 2.30 -1.47 1.78
N PRO A 30 2.75 -2.02 0.63
CA PRO A 30 2.29 -3.33 0.22
C PRO A 30 2.85 -4.28 1.27
N ILE A 31 1.97 -5.00 1.95
CA ILE A 31 2.39 -5.88 3.02
C ILE A 31 2.44 -7.31 2.52
N SER A 32 3.43 -8.05 3.00
CA SER A 32 3.50 -9.49 2.78
C SER A 32 2.33 -10.19 3.48
N ASN A 33 1.98 -11.39 3.00
CA ASN A 33 0.91 -12.19 3.59
C ASN A 33 1.10 -12.38 5.11
N GLY A 34 2.30 -12.75 5.55
CA GLY A 34 2.58 -12.91 6.97
C GLY A 34 2.44 -11.61 7.78
N ARG A 35 2.76 -10.45 7.20
CA ARG A 35 2.52 -9.17 7.89
C ARG A 35 1.03 -8.88 7.99
N PHE A 36 0.25 -9.21 6.97
CA PHE A 36 -1.20 -9.11 7.02
C PHE A 36 -1.79 -10.01 8.11
N GLU A 37 -1.44 -11.30 8.13
CA GLU A 37 -1.90 -12.25 9.16
C GLU A 37 -1.57 -11.77 10.58
N ASN A 38 -0.33 -11.33 10.83
CA ASN A 38 0.08 -10.79 12.13
C ASN A 38 -0.73 -9.56 12.56
N ILE A 39 -1.08 -8.67 11.62
CA ILE A 39 -1.93 -7.51 11.91
C ILE A 39 -3.34 -7.99 12.29
N MET A 40 -3.89 -8.92 11.52
CA MET A 40 -5.23 -9.47 11.77
C MET A 40 -5.29 -10.22 13.11
N ASP A 41 -4.24 -10.96 13.47
CA ASP A 41 -4.18 -11.66 14.75
C ASP A 41 -4.11 -10.68 15.93
N LYS A 42 -3.27 -9.64 15.84
CA LYS A 42 -3.23 -8.56 16.86
C LYS A 42 -4.56 -7.83 17.03
N ILE A 43 -5.34 -7.69 15.96
CA ILE A 43 -6.67 -7.08 16.02
C ILE A 43 -7.69 -8.02 16.68
N ARG A 44 -7.52 -9.35 16.51
CA ARG A 44 -8.41 -10.37 17.07
C ARG A 44 -8.12 -10.69 18.54
N GLY A 45 -6.89 -10.55 19.03
CA GLY A 45 -6.52 -10.84 20.42
C GLY A 45 -5.02 -10.85 20.69
#